data_AF-A0A3D5VET9-F1
#
_entry.id   AF-A0A3D5VET9-F1
#
_cell.length_a   1.000
_cell.length_b   1.000
_cell.length_c   1.000
_cell.angle_alpha   90.00
_cell.angle_beta   90.00
_cell.angle_gamma   90.00
#
_symmetry.space_group_name_H-M   'P 1'
#
loop_
_entity.id
_entity.type
_entity.pdbx_description
1 polymer ?
#
loop_
_entity_poly.entity_id
_entity_poly.type
_entity_poly.pdbx_seq_one_letter_code
_entity_poly.pdbx_strand_id
1 'polypeptide(L)'
;MTGPAGSIQLKEGVILALRHIHITPDLAEKNDLKDGQLLSVSCEGPRALTFGQVLVRVSPKYSLEFHVDVDEANGAMLNNGDEVTLD
;
A
#
# COMPACT_ATOMS: atom_id res chain seq x y z
N MET A 1 13.17 0.57 -20.99
CA MET A 1 12.62 1.92 -20.78
C MET A 1 13.01 2.80 -21.95
N THR A 2 12.07 3.57 -22.50
CA THR A 2 12.33 4.51 -23.60
C THR A 2 11.88 5.89 -23.16
N GLY A 3 12.76 6.88 -23.28
CA GLY A 3 12.49 8.28 -22.97
C GLY A 3 12.77 9.17 -24.20
N PRO A 4 12.57 10.49 -24.08
CA PRO A 4 12.65 11.41 -25.22
C PRO A 4 14.06 11.48 -25.87
N ALA A 5 15.10 11.10 -25.14
CA ALA A 5 16.50 11.16 -25.59
C ALA A 5 17.12 9.78 -25.91
N GLY A 6 16.36 8.68 -25.83
CA GLY A 6 16.88 7.33 -26.12
C GLY A 6 16.21 6.22 -25.30
N SER A 7 16.84 5.05 -25.28
CA SER A 7 16.34 3.87 -24.59
C SER A 7 17.42 3.13 -23.81
N ILE A 8 16.98 2.48 -22.74
CA ILE A 8 17.80 1.61 -21.89
C ILE A 8 17.08 0.28 -21.73
N GLN A 9 17.80 -0.83 -21.92
CA GLN A 9 17.30 -2.16 -21.64
C GLN A 9 17.78 -2.61 -20.26
N LEU A 10 16.82 -2.86 -19.36
CA LEU A 10 17.09 -3.47 -18.06
C LEU A 10 17.01 -4.99 -18.20
N LYS A 11 17.93 -5.71 -17.56
CA LYS A 11 17.88 -7.18 -17.47
C LYS A 11 16.86 -7.64 -16.42
N GLU A 12 16.69 -6.85 -15.36
CA GLU A 12 15.84 -7.12 -14.22
C GLU A 12 15.43 -5.81 -13.53
N GLY A 13 14.46 -5.89 -12.60
CA GLY A 13 13.99 -4.74 -11.81
C GLY A 13 12.50 -4.43 -11.94
N VAL A 14 11.74 -5.18 -12.76
CA VAL A 14 10.27 -5.09 -12.79
C VAL A 14 9.69 -5.96 -11.68
N ILE A 15 8.73 -5.42 -10.94
CA ILE A 15 8.07 -6.08 -9.82
C ILE A 15 6.55 -5.94 -9.93
N LEU A 16 5.83 -6.85 -9.28
CA LEU A 16 4.45 -6.59 -8.85
C LEU A 16 4.52 -5.88 -7.50
N ALA A 17 3.77 -4.80 -7.33
CA ALA A 17 3.76 -4.08 -6.07
C ALA A 17 3.07 -4.93 -5.00
N LEU A 18 3.77 -5.22 -3.90
CA LEU A 18 3.13 -5.81 -2.73
C LEU A 18 2.41 -4.70 -1.96
N ARG A 19 1.11 -4.84 -1.73
CA ARG A 19 0.33 -3.91 -0.91
C ARG A 19 0.94 -3.69 0.47
N HIS A 20 0.92 -2.44 0.92
CA HIS A 20 1.55 -2.05 2.19
C HIS A 20 0.96 -0.75 2.73
N ILE A 21 1.17 -0.52 4.02
CA ILE A 21 0.83 0.74 4.68
C ILE A 21 2.10 1.48 5.01
N HIS A 22 2.12 2.76 4.68
CA HIS A 22 3.04 3.72 5.24
C HIS A 22 2.43 4.32 6.51
N ILE A 23 3.22 4.41 7.58
CA ILE A 23 2.80 5.01 8.85
C ILE A 23 3.98 5.68 9.55
N THR A 24 3.72 6.76 10.29
CA THR A 24 4.73 7.45 11.10
C THR A 24 5.00 6.70 12.42
N PRO A 25 6.19 6.85 13.04
CA PRO A 25 6.50 6.16 14.29
C PRO A 25 5.52 6.48 15.43
N ASP A 26 5.04 7.72 15.53
CA ASP A 26 4.12 8.14 16.58
C ASP A 26 2.71 7.53 16.42
N LEU A 27 2.24 7.37 15.19
CA LEU A 27 0.98 6.68 14.91
C LEU A 27 1.13 5.17 15.09
N ALA A 28 2.27 4.60 14.69
CA ALA A 28 2.56 3.18 14.90
C ALA A 28 2.54 2.85 16.39
N GLU A 29 3.22 3.63 17.23
CA GLU A 29 3.24 3.47 18.69
C GLU A 29 1.83 3.60 19.30
N LYS A 30 1.05 4.60 18.89
CA LYS A 30 -0.34 4.80 19.39
C LYS A 30 -1.29 3.64 19.04
N ASN A 31 -1.03 2.94 17.94
CA ASN A 31 -1.87 1.84 17.45
C ASN A 31 -1.21 0.46 17.69
N ASP A 32 -0.14 0.40 18.48
CA ASP A 32 0.59 -0.83 18.81
C ASP A 32 1.08 -1.61 17.56
N LEU A 33 1.39 -0.88 16.49
CA LEU A 33 1.90 -1.40 15.22
C LEU A 33 3.43 -1.34 15.15
N LYS A 34 4.01 -2.33 14.47
CA LYS A 34 5.48 -2.46 14.31
C LYS A 34 5.88 -2.49 12.84
N ASP A 35 7.09 -2.00 12.56
CA ASP A 35 7.69 -2.13 11.23
C ASP A 35 7.84 -3.61 10.85
N GLY A 36 7.47 -3.96 9.63
CA GLY A 36 7.50 -5.34 9.14
C GLY A 36 6.32 -6.21 9.59
N GLN A 37 5.38 -5.69 10.38
CA GLN A 37 4.16 -6.39 10.78
C GLN A 37 3.26 -6.65 9.56
N LEU A 38 2.56 -7.78 9.58
CA LEU A 38 1.48 -8.07 8.64
C LEU A 38 0.13 -7.89 9.35
N LEU A 39 -0.81 -7.21 8.70
CA LEU A 39 -2.16 -6.99 9.21
C LEU A 39 -3.22 -7.18 8.10
N SER A 40 -4.48 -6.99 8.47
CA SER A 40 -5.60 -6.97 7.54
C SER A 40 -6.14 -5.55 7.36
N VAL A 41 -6.53 -5.20 6.13
CA VAL A 41 -7.16 -3.91 5.81
C VAL A 41 -8.54 -4.18 5.23
N SER A 42 -9.57 -3.66 5.89
CA SER A 42 -10.95 -3.80 5.44
C SER A 42 -11.42 -2.57 4.69
N CYS A 43 -12.10 -2.82 3.57
CA CYS A 43 -12.65 -1.82 2.67
C CYS A 43 -14.15 -2.01 2.58
N GLU A 44 -14.90 -0.91 2.61
CA GLU A 44 -16.36 -0.92 2.51
C GLU A 44 -16.85 -0.67 1.08
N GLY A 45 -18.16 -0.56 0.89
CA GLY A 45 -18.78 -0.21 -0.38
C GLY A 45 -19.22 -1.40 -1.24
N PRO A 46 -19.54 -1.17 -2.54
CA PRO A 46 -20.20 -2.15 -3.39
C PRO A 46 -19.39 -3.43 -3.66
N ARG A 47 -18.06 -3.35 -3.54
CA ARG A 47 -17.14 -4.50 -3.62
C ARG A 47 -16.30 -4.61 -2.35
N ALA A 48 -16.94 -4.42 -1.19
CA ALA A 48 -16.31 -4.56 0.12
C ALA A 48 -15.54 -5.87 0.24
N LEU A 49 -14.33 -5.80 0.79
CA LEU A 49 -13.45 -6.94 1.01
C LEU A 49 -12.39 -6.61 2.06
N THR A 50 -11.71 -7.64 2.54
CA THR A 50 -10.56 -7.51 3.45
C THR A 50 -9.30 -8.00 2.76
N PHE A 51 -8.30 -7.13 2.64
CA PHE A 51 -6.96 -7.47 2.20
C PHE A 51 -6.18 -8.06 3.36
N GLY A 52 -5.85 -9.35 3.30
CA GLY A 52 -4.92 -9.97 4.25
C GLY A 52 -3.46 -9.76 3.86
N GLN A 53 -2.56 -9.96 4.84
CA GLN A 53 -1.11 -9.89 4.67
C GLN A 53 -0.62 -8.53 4.12
N VAL A 54 -1.16 -7.43 4.64
CA VAL A 54 -0.72 -6.08 4.31
C VAL A 54 0.49 -5.73 5.17
N LEU A 55 1.61 -5.37 4.53
CA LEU A 55 2.86 -5.05 5.20
C LEU A 55 2.83 -3.63 5.79
N VAL A 56 3.11 -3.50 7.08
CA VAL A 56 3.33 -2.22 7.74
C VAL A 56 4.77 -1.77 7.54
N ARG A 57 4.94 -0.52 7.09
CA ARG A 57 6.24 0.15 6.97
C ARG A 57 6.25 1.42 7.79
N VAL A 58 7.11 1.48 8.79
CA VAL A 58 7.20 2.61 9.72
C VAL A 58 8.40 3.49 9.37
N SER A 59 8.16 4.79 9.16
CA SER A 59 9.25 5.75 8.91
C SER A 59 8.84 7.18 9.26
N PRO A 60 9.74 8.02 9.80
CA PRO A 60 9.46 9.44 10.02
C PRO A 60 9.30 10.24 8.72
N LYS A 61 9.57 9.63 7.55
CA LYS A 61 9.40 10.25 6.22
C LYS A 61 8.07 9.90 5.56
N TYR A 62 7.21 9.14 6.23
CA TYR A 62 5.94 8.67 5.70
C TYR A 62 4.76 9.51 6.18
N SER A 63 3.65 9.36 5.48
CA SER A 63 2.31 9.75 5.92
C SER A 63 1.47 8.48 6.03
N LEU A 64 0.41 8.49 6.85
CA LEU A 64 -0.50 7.36 6.95
C LEU A 64 -1.21 7.14 5.60
N GLU A 65 -0.90 6.05 4.92
CA GLU A 65 -1.45 5.76 3.59
C GLU A 65 -1.39 4.26 3.27
N PHE A 66 -2.46 3.72 2.70
CA PHE A 66 -2.52 2.35 2.21
C PHE A 66 -2.24 2.32 0.71
N HIS A 67 -1.14 1.66 0.32
CA HIS A 67 -0.68 1.55 -1.06
C HIS A 67 -1.12 0.21 -1.63
N VAL A 68 -1.90 0.27 -2.69
CA VAL A 68 -2.35 -0.87 -3.52
C VAL A 68 -2.12 -0.53 -5.00
N ASP A 69 -2.01 -1.54 -5.85
CA ASP A 69 -2.02 -1.30 -7.29
C ASP A 69 -3.45 -1.05 -7.84
N VAL A 70 -3.53 -0.71 -9.12
CA VAL A 70 -4.81 -0.39 -9.78
C VAL A 70 -5.74 -1.59 -9.84
N ASP A 71 -5.22 -2.80 -10.00
CA ASP A 71 -6.05 -4.02 -10.09
C ASP A 71 -6.63 -4.37 -8.71
N GLU A 72 -5.83 -4.23 -7.65
CA GLU A 72 -6.28 -4.36 -6.26
C GLU A 72 -7.35 -3.29 -5.91
N ALA A 73 -7.11 -2.02 -6.23
CA ALA A 73 -8.06 -0.93 -6.00
C ALA A 73 -9.40 -1.17 -6.73
N ASN A 74 -9.35 -1.53 -8.02
CA ASN A 74 -10.54 -1.88 -8.81
C ASN A 74 -11.27 -3.12 -8.25
N GLY A 75 -10.53 -4.06 -7.68
CA GLY A 75 -11.07 -5.24 -7.00
C GLY A 75 -11.97 -4.88 -5.82
N ALA A 76 -11.61 -3.81 -5.10
CA ALA A 76 -12.34 -3.29 -3.94
C ALA A 76 -13.25 -2.07 -4.26
N MET A 77 -13.27 -1.57 -5.50
CA MET A 77 -13.92 -0.30 -5.90
C MET A 77 -13.39 0.93 -5.15
N LEU A 78 -12.10 0.96 -4.85
CA LEU A 78 -11.43 2.09 -4.22
C LEU A 78 -10.89 3.10 -5.23
N ASN A 79 -10.88 4.37 -4.82
CA ASN A 79 -10.25 5.50 -5.48
C ASN A 79 -9.28 6.20 -4.53
N ASN A 80 -8.43 7.07 -5.08
CA ASN A 80 -7.57 7.91 -4.24
C ASN A 80 -8.41 8.80 -3.32
N GLY A 81 -8.09 8.75 -2.03
CA GLY A 81 -8.80 9.51 -0.99
C GLY A 81 -9.93 8.74 -0.30
N ASP A 82 -10.25 7.52 -0.75
CA ASP A 82 -11.15 6.64 -0.02
C ASP A 82 -10.49 6.16 1.29
N GLU A 83 -11.30 6.05 2.34
CA GLU A 83 -10.86 5.60 3.66
C GLU A 83 -11.02 4.07 3.80
N VAL A 84 -10.13 3.46 4.59
CA VAL A 84 -10.12 2.03 4.89
C VAL A 84 -9.85 1.82 6.37
N THR A 85 -10.20 0.64 6.87
CA THR A 85 -10.04 0.27 8.28
C THR A 85 -8.86 -0.68 8.47
N LEU A 86 -8.03 -0.43 9.49
CA LEU A 86 -6.97 -1.34 9.91
C LEU A 86 -7.53 -2.31 10.97
N ASP A 87 -7.37 -3.62 10.74
CA ASP A 87 -7.82 -4.69 11.64
C ASP A 87 -6.65 -5.40 12.34
#